data_AF-A0A5E4CZL7-F1
#
_entry.id   AF-A0A5E4CZL7-F1
#
_cell.length_a   1.000
_cell.length_b   1.000
_cell.length_c   1.000
_cell.angle_alpha   90.00
_cell.angle_beta   90.00
_cell.angle_gamma   90.00
#
_symmetry.space_group_name_H-M   'P 1'
#
loop_
_entity.id
_entity.type
_entity.pdbx_description
1 polymer ?
#
loop_
_entity_poly.entity_id
_entity_poly.type
_entity_poly.pdbx_seq_one_letter_code
_entity_poly.pdbx_strand_id
1 'polypeptide(L)'
;MRRQRNEVVVELRKNKRDEHLLKRRNVPHEDICEDSDIDGDYRVQNTSLEAIVQNASSDNQGIQLSAVQAARKLLSSDRNPPIDDLIKSGILPILVHCLERDDNPSLQFEAAWALTNIASGTSEQTQAVVQSNAVPLFLRLLHSPHQNVCEQAVWALGNIIGDGPQCRDYVISLGVVKPLLSFISPSIPITFLRNVTWVMVNLCRHKDPPPPMETIQEILPALCVLIHHTDVNILVDTVWALSYLTDAGNEQIQMVIDSGIVPHLVPLLSHQEVKVQTAALRAVGNIVTGTDEQTQVVLNCDALSHFPALLTHPKEKINKEAVWFLSNITAGNQQQVQAVIDANLVPMIIHLLDK
;
A
#
# COMPACT_ATOMS: atom_id res chain seq x y z
N MET A 1 12.34 -28.80 8.55
CA MET A 1 13.33 -27.73 8.76
C MET A 1 12.80 -26.35 8.34
N ARG A 2 12.25 -26.18 7.12
CA ARG A 2 11.70 -24.90 6.61
C ARG A 2 10.63 -24.26 7.52
N ARG A 3 9.58 -25.01 7.91
CA ARG A 3 8.47 -24.53 8.77
C ARG A 3 8.91 -23.96 10.13
N GLN A 4 9.75 -24.68 10.89
CA GLN A 4 10.25 -24.22 12.20
C GLN A 4 11.13 -22.96 12.11
N ARG A 5 11.83 -22.73 11.00
CA ARG A 5 12.63 -21.51 10.77
C ARG A 5 11.76 -20.30 10.43
N ASN A 6 10.67 -20.52 9.69
CA ASN A 6 9.74 -19.45 9.32
C ASN A 6 9.06 -18.82 10.55
N GLU A 7 8.60 -19.63 11.50
CA GLU A 7 7.93 -19.13 12.72
C GLU A 7 8.87 -18.21 13.52
N VAL A 8 10.13 -18.63 13.74
CA VAL A 8 11.14 -17.88 14.49
C VAL A 8 11.60 -16.61 13.76
N VAL A 9 11.75 -16.64 12.43
CA VAL A 9 12.20 -15.49 11.63
C VAL A 9 11.10 -14.44 11.46
N VAL A 10 9.83 -14.86 11.34
CA VAL A 10 8.67 -13.98 11.26
C VAL A 10 8.49 -13.20 12.57
N GLU A 11 8.63 -13.88 13.71
CA GLU A 11 8.44 -13.28 15.03
C GLU A 11 9.50 -12.21 15.34
N LEU A 12 10.76 -12.45 14.98
CA LEU A 12 11.86 -11.50 15.16
C LEU A 12 11.79 -10.26 14.24
N ARG A 13 11.13 -10.36 13.09
CA ARG A 13 10.98 -9.25 12.12
C ARG A 13 9.74 -8.38 12.36
N LYS A 14 8.76 -8.89 13.13
CA LYS A 14 7.46 -8.25 13.40
C LYS A 14 7.56 -6.88 14.08
N ASN A 15 8.71 -6.51 14.64
CA ASN A 15 8.78 -5.45 15.65
C ASN A 15 9.32 -4.08 15.23
N LYS A 16 9.82 -3.81 14.00
CA LYS A 16 10.61 -2.57 13.80
C LYS A 16 10.51 -1.72 12.53
N ARG A 17 9.55 -1.87 11.59
CA ARG A 17 9.50 -0.85 10.50
C ARG A 17 8.23 -0.58 9.72
N ASP A 18 7.15 -1.33 9.86
CA ASP A 18 6.12 -1.30 8.80
C ASP A 18 4.94 -0.34 9.04
N GLU A 19 4.75 0.21 10.25
CA GLU A 19 3.58 1.07 10.55
C GLU A 19 3.58 2.40 9.78
N HIS A 20 4.75 3.02 9.57
CA HIS A 20 4.85 4.34 8.94
C HIS A 20 4.60 4.36 7.41
N LEU A 21 4.39 3.20 6.78
CA LEU A 21 4.08 3.09 5.34
C LEU A 21 2.63 2.68 5.09
N LEU A 22 1.85 2.39 6.14
CA LEU A 22 0.51 1.84 5.98
C LEU A 22 -0.52 2.88 5.54
N LYS A 23 -0.42 4.06 6.13
CA LYS A 23 -1.30 5.20 5.92
C LYS A 23 -0.49 6.38 5.39
N ARG A 24 -1.10 7.15 4.49
CA ARG A 24 -0.51 8.34 3.89
C ARG A 24 -1.43 9.52 4.18
N ARG A 25 -0.90 10.58 4.76
CA ARG A 25 -1.65 11.85 4.90
C ARG A 25 -1.55 12.64 3.61
N ASN A 26 -2.65 13.25 3.17
CA ASN A 26 -2.65 14.10 1.99
C ASN A 26 -2.30 15.54 2.40
N VAL A 27 -1.05 15.94 2.15
CA VAL A 27 -0.55 17.30 2.35
C VAL A 27 -0.25 17.86 0.95
N PRO A 28 -0.76 19.06 0.60
CA PRO A 28 -0.39 19.69 -0.67
C PRO A 28 1.13 19.80 -0.77
N HIS A 29 1.73 19.40 -1.90
CA HIS A 29 3.03 19.92 -2.28
C HIS A 29 2.78 21.36 -2.74
N GLU A 30 3.26 22.34 -1.97
CA GLU A 30 3.43 23.68 -2.51
C GLU A 30 4.52 23.57 -3.58
N ASP A 31 4.11 23.43 -4.84
CA ASP A 31 4.95 23.81 -5.95
C ASP A 31 5.28 25.30 -5.74
N ILE A 32 6.50 25.58 -5.28
CA ILE A 32 7.06 26.92 -5.31
C ILE A 32 7.33 27.21 -6.79
N CYS A 33 6.27 27.56 -7.51
CA CYS A 33 6.37 28.31 -8.74
C CYS A 33 6.61 29.76 -8.31
N GLU A 34 7.87 30.19 -8.44
CA GLU A 34 8.18 31.61 -8.44
C GLU A 34 7.34 32.31 -9.53
N ASP A 35 6.83 33.48 -9.15
CA ASP A 35 6.24 34.52 -10.00
C ASP A 35 4.72 34.51 -10.20
N SER A 36 4.00 35.06 -9.22
CA SER A 36 3.21 36.28 -9.45
C SER A 36 2.81 36.90 -8.11
N ASP A 37 3.40 38.05 -7.81
CA ASP A 37 3.00 38.97 -6.74
C ASP A 37 1.53 39.37 -6.88
N ILE A 38 0.65 38.71 -6.13
CA ILE A 38 -0.57 39.34 -5.61
C ILE A 38 -0.70 38.92 -4.15
N ASP A 39 -0.10 39.76 -3.30
CA ASP A 39 -0.22 39.76 -1.86
C ASP A 39 -1.70 39.97 -1.47
N GLY A 40 -2.42 38.86 -1.33
CA GLY A 40 -3.71 38.77 -0.68
C GLY A 40 -3.51 38.16 0.70
N ASP A 41 -3.32 39.02 1.70
CA ASP A 41 -3.26 38.73 3.15
C ASP A 41 -4.52 37.94 3.60
N TYR A 42 -4.58 36.63 3.30
CA TYR A 42 -5.52 35.71 3.92
C TYR A 42 -4.97 35.32 5.29
N ARG A 43 -5.09 36.26 6.22
CA ARG A 43 -5.04 35.97 7.65
C ARG A 43 -5.92 34.76 7.91
N VAL A 44 -5.32 33.66 8.35
CA VAL A 44 -6.01 32.56 9.02
C VAL A 44 -6.67 33.20 10.24
N GLN A 45 -7.91 33.67 10.08
CA GLN A 45 -8.73 34.08 11.21
C GLN A 45 -8.75 32.89 12.15
N ASN A 46 -8.43 33.12 13.42
CA ASN A 46 -8.66 32.22 14.55
C ASN A 46 -10.17 31.89 14.61
N THR A 47 -10.63 31.10 13.66
CA THR A 47 -11.98 30.59 13.60
C THR A 47 -12.01 29.47 14.61
N SER A 48 -12.76 29.65 15.70
CA SER A 48 -12.89 28.61 16.70
C SER A 48 -13.41 27.34 16.04
N LEU A 49 -13.00 26.18 16.57
CA LEU A 49 -13.48 24.89 16.09
C LEU A 49 -15.02 24.82 16.11
N GLU A 50 -15.64 25.45 17.11
CA GLU A 50 -17.09 25.62 17.22
C GLU A 50 -17.70 26.36 16.03
N ALA A 51 -17.07 27.46 15.58
CA ALA A 51 -17.54 28.20 14.42
C ALA A 51 -17.39 27.39 13.12
N ILE A 52 -16.35 26.57 13.00
CA ILE A 52 -16.20 25.64 11.86
C ILE A 52 -17.35 24.64 11.84
N VAL A 53 -17.66 23.99 12.97
CA VAL A 53 -18.76 23.01 13.05
C VAL A 53 -20.11 23.67 12.77
N GLN A 54 -20.38 24.85 13.33
CA GLN A 54 -21.61 25.60 13.10
C GLN A 54 -21.78 26.01 11.63
N ASN A 55 -20.71 26.45 10.97
CA ASN A 55 -20.78 26.83 9.57
C ASN A 55 -20.87 25.61 8.63
N ALA A 56 -20.24 24.49 9.00
CA ALA A 56 -20.31 23.24 8.24
C ALA A 56 -21.72 22.62 8.25
N SER A 57 -22.53 22.88 9.30
CA SER A 57 -23.93 22.47 9.38
C SER A 57 -24.92 23.44 8.74
N SER A 58 -24.45 24.54 8.13
CA SER A 58 -25.31 25.50 7.44
C SER A 58 -25.93 24.90 6.17
N ASP A 59 -27.19 25.24 5.89
CA ASP A 59 -27.86 24.91 4.62
C ASP A 59 -27.28 25.69 3.43
N ASN A 60 -26.53 26.78 3.68
CA ASN A 60 -25.88 27.55 2.64
C ASN A 60 -24.59 26.86 2.19
N GLN A 61 -24.59 26.34 0.96
CA GLN A 61 -23.48 25.60 0.37
C GLN A 61 -22.15 26.37 0.38
N GLY A 62 -22.16 27.69 0.24
CA GLY A 62 -20.94 28.51 0.27
C GLY A 62 -20.34 28.61 1.67
N ILE A 63 -21.19 28.75 2.69
CA ILE A 63 -20.77 28.76 4.11
C ILE A 63 -20.23 27.38 4.50
N GLN A 64 -20.95 26.32 4.12
CA GLN A 64 -20.55 24.95 4.34
C GLN A 64 -19.20 24.62 3.69
N LEU A 65 -19.01 24.99 2.41
CA LEU A 65 -17.75 24.78 1.71
C LEU A 65 -16.58 25.50 2.40
N SER A 66 -16.75 26.77 2.77
CA SER A 66 -15.72 27.54 3.47
C SER A 66 -15.31 26.88 4.80
N ALA A 67 -16.29 26.38 5.55
CA ALA A 67 -16.05 25.69 6.82
C ALA A 67 -15.32 24.35 6.63
N VAL A 68 -15.75 23.52 5.67
CA VAL A 68 -15.11 22.24 5.38
C VAL A 68 -13.68 22.44 4.86
N GLN A 69 -13.45 23.48 4.05
CA GLN A 69 -12.10 23.90 3.64
C GLN A 69 -11.22 24.29 4.82
N ALA A 70 -11.76 25.06 5.78
CA ALA A 70 -11.05 25.41 7.00
C ALA A 70 -10.67 24.17 7.83
N ALA A 71 -11.61 23.23 8.00
CA ALA A 71 -11.35 21.96 8.68
C ALA A 71 -10.25 21.15 7.99
N ARG A 72 -10.30 21.02 6.66
CA ARG A 72 -9.27 20.32 5.87
C ARG A 72 -7.91 21.00 5.98
N LYS A 73 -7.84 22.33 5.94
CA LYS A 73 -6.59 23.09 6.13
C LYS A 73 -5.97 22.80 7.50
N LEU A 74 -6.75 22.85 8.58
CA LEU A 74 -6.27 22.50 9.93
C LEU A 74 -5.65 21.10 10.00
N LEU A 75 -6.20 20.15 9.25
CA LEU A 75 -5.71 18.76 9.19
C LEU A 75 -4.46 18.58 8.30
N SER A 76 -4.14 19.55 7.45
CA SER A 76 -3.09 19.44 6.42
C SER A 76 -1.83 20.23 6.77
N SER A 77 -1.96 21.33 7.51
CA SER A 77 -0.89 22.32 7.69
C SER A 77 0.22 21.95 8.68
N ASP A 78 -0.03 21.06 9.64
CA ASP A 78 0.93 20.71 10.71
C ASP A 78 1.35 19.23 10.63
N ARG A 79 2.55 18.90 11.13
CA ARG A 79 2.95 17.51 11.41
C ARG A 79 2.04 16.87 12.47
N ASN A 80 1.52 17.63 13.43
CA ASN A 80 0.60 17.16 14.48
C ASN A 80 -0.76 17.87 14.38
N PRO A 81 -1.64 17.47 13.44
CA PRO A 81 -2.94 18.09 13.27
C PRO A 81 -3.86 17.76 14.45
N PRO A 82 -4.80 18.66 14.81
CA PRO A 82 -5.72 18.48 15.93
C PRO A 82 -6.87 17.52 15.57
N ILE A 83 -6.54 16.27 15.23
CA ILE A 83 -7.51 15.26 14.77
C ILE A 83 -8.52 14.95 15.88
N ASP A 84 -8.06 14.69 17.10
CA ASP A 84 -8.94 14.33 18.22
C ASP A 84 -9.91 15.47 18.58
N ASP A 85 -9.46 16.72 18.48
CA ASP A 85 -10.30 17.88 18.76
C ASP A 85 -11.41 18.00 17.71
N LEU A 86 -11.06 17.85 16.43
CA LEU A 86 -12.04 17.81 15.33
C LEU A 86 -13.05 16.67 15.52
N ILE A 87 -12.62 15.47 15.91
CA ILE A 87 -13.53 14.34 16.20
C ILE A 87 -14.46 14.71 17.36
N LYS A 88 -13.93 15.21 18.48
CA LYS A 88 -14.71 15.60 19.66
C LYS A 88 -15.70 16.73 19.40
N SER A 89 -15.42 17.59 18.41
CA SER A 89 -16.33 18.67 18.01
C SER A 89 -17.62 18.20 17.33
N GLY A 90 -17.70 16.92 16.94
CA GLY A 90 -18.88 16.36 16.28
C GLY A 90 -18.96 16.65 14.78
N ILE A 91 -17.84 17.03 14.14
CA ILE A 91 -17.81 17.37 12.71
C ILE A 91 -17.96 16.14 11.79
N LEU A 92 -17.62 14.93 12.25
CA LEU A 92 -17.55 13.73 11.40
C LEU A 92 -18.86 13.43 10.64
N PRO A 93 -20.05 13.37 11.29
CA PRO A 93 -21.30 13.13 10.56
C PRO A 93 -21.60 14.22 9.51
N ILE A 94 -21.18 15.46 9.77
CA ILE A 94 -21.35 16.58 8.84
C ILE A 94 -20.47 16.38 7.61
N LEU A 95 -19.20 16.02 7.79
CA LEU A 95 -18.28 15.70 6.69
C LEU A 95 -18.78 14.51 5.87
N VAL A 96 -19.31 13.47 6.52
CA VAL A 96 -19.89 12.32 5.85
C VAL A 96 -21.12 12.73 5.02
N HIS A 97 -22.02 13.54 5.57
CA HIS A 97 -23.17 14.06 4.82
C HIS A 97 -22.74 14.92 3.62
N CYS A 98 -21.64 15.66 3.73
CA CYS A 98 -21.06 16.42 2.60
C CYS A 98 -20.61 15.51 1.44
N LEU A 99 -20.24 14.24 1.69
CA LEU A 99 -19.93 13.29 0.62
C LEU A 99 -21.16 12.94 -0.22
N GLU A 100 -22.37 13.16 0.29
CA GLU A 100 -23.61 12.85 -0.41
C GLU A 100 -23.98 13.88 -1.50
N ARG A 101 -23.32 15.04 -1.49
CA ARG A 101 -23.65 16.23 -2.27
C ARG A 101 -23.10 16.19 -3.70
N ASP A 102 -23.67 15.33 -4.54
CA ASP A 102 -23.27 15.20 -5.95
C ASP A 102 -23.49 16.50 -6.76
N ASP A 103 -24.31 17.43 -6.24
CA ASP A 103 -24.51 18.79 -6.79
C ASP A 103 -23.33 19.75 -6.51
N ASN A 104 -22.43 19.39 -5.60
CA ASN A 104 -21.27 20.22 -5.22
C ASN A 104 -19.99 19.38 -5.09
N PRO A 105 -19.33 19.07 -6.22
CA PRO A 105 -18.11 18.25 -6.23
C PRO A 105 -16.94 18.87 -5.45
N SER A 106 -16.86 20.19 -5.38
CA SER A 106 -15.85 20.90 -4.58
C SER A 106 -16.03 20.61 -3.09
N LEU A 107 -17.28 20.60 -2.61
CA LEU A 107 -17.59 20.24 -1.22
C LEU A 107 -17.29 18.75 -0.96
N GLN A 108 -17.67 17.85 -1.88
CA GLN A 108 -17.35 16.41 -1.76
C GLN A 108 -15.83 16.19 -1.67
N PHE A 109 -15.06 16.87 -2.52
CA PHE A 109 -13.61 16.78 -2.53
C PHE A 109 -12.99 17.24 -1.20
N GLU A 110 -13.41 18.40 -0.70
CA GLU A 110 -12.88 18.97 0.55
C GLU A 110 -13.26 18.11 1.77
N ALA A 111 -14.48 17.59 1.80
CA ALA A 111 -14.94 16.67 2.84
C ALA A 111 -14.19 15.33 2.79
N ALA A 112 -14.02 14.75 1.60
CA ALA A 112 -13.26 13.53 1.40
C ALA A 112 -11.80 13.69 1.83
N TRP A 113 -11.18 14.83 1.54
CA TRP A 113 -9.82 15.14 1.94
C TRP A 113 -9.71 15.30 3.47
N ALA A 114 -10.61 16.04 4.11
CA ALA A 114 -10.64 16.14 5.57
C ALA A 114 -10.73 14.75 6.23
N LEU A 115 -11.66 13.91 5.78
CA LEU A 115 -11.82 12.54 6.29
C LEU A 115 -10.61 11.66 5.99
N THR A 116 -9.95 11.83 4.84
CA THR A 116 -8.70 11.11 4.50
C THR A 116 -7.60 11.40 5.50
N ASN A 117 -7.45 12.68 5.91
CA ASN A 117 -6.43 13.08 6.87
C ASN A 117 -6.75 12.61 8.29
N ILE A 118 -8.03 12.59 8.69
CA ILE A 118 -8.45 11.97 9.96
C ILE A 118 -8.13 10.47 9.95
N ALA A 119 -8.50 9.75 8.88
CA ALA A 119 -8.22 8.33 8.72
C ALA A 119 -6.71 7.99 8.58
N SER A 120 -5.85 9.00 8.35
CA SER A 120 -4.40 8.80 8.27
C SER A 120 -3.71 8.70 9.64
N GLY A 121 -4.43 9.02 10.72
CA GLY A 121 -3.92 9.01 12.08
C GLY A 121 -3.97 7.64 12.77
N THR A 122 -4.29 7.62 14.07
CA THR A 122 -4.34 6.38 14.87
C THR A 122 -5.49 5.48 14.43
N SER A 123 -5.49 4.23 14.91
CA SER A 123 -6.59 3.31 14.65
C SER A 123 -7.91 3.80 15.22
N GLU A 124 -7.93 4.40 16.41
CA GLU A 124 -9.15 5.00 17.00
C GLU A 124 -9.72 6.11 16.12
N GLN A 125 -8.85 6.97 15.57
CA GLN A 125 -9.24 8.05 14.66
C GLN A 125 -9.81 7.51 13.34
N THR A 126 -9.24 6.40 12.85
CA THR A 126 -9.73 5.72 11.65
C THR A 126 -11.07 5.04 11.91
N GLN A 127 -11.21 4.36 13.05
CA GLN A 127 -12.47 3.77 13.48
C GLN A 127 -13.59 4.80 13.63
N ALA A 128 -13.29 6.01 14.10
CA ALA A 128 -14.28 7.08 14.17
C ALA A 128 -14.85 7.44 12.78
N VAL A 129 -14.00 7.47 11.74
CA VAL A 129 -14.44 7.67 10.34
C VAL A 129 -15.29 6.50 9.86
N VAL A 130 -14.87 5.26 10.14
CA VAL A 130 -15.60 4.04 9.75
C VAL A 130 -16.98 3.98 10.43
N GLN A 131 -17.06 4.23 11.74
CA GLN A 131 -18.30 4.25 12.52
C GLN A 131 -19.25 5.37 12.11
N SER A 132 -18.73 6.44 11.50
CA SER A 132 -19.54 7.51 10.92
C SER A 132 -20.14 7.14 9.55
N ASN A 133 -20.02 5.88 9.10
CA ASN A 133 -20.56 5.37 7.84
C ASN A 133 -19.95 6.01 6.57
N ALA A 134 -18.68 6.41 6.63
CA ALA A 134 -18.00 7.02 5.48
C ALA A 134 -17.67 6.02 4.35
N VAL A 135 -17.42 4.75 4.67
CA VAL A 135 -16.92 3.75 3.70
C VAL A 135 -17.88 3.52 2.52
N PRO A 136 -19.20 3.27 2.73
CA PRO A 136 -20.12 3.12 1.61
C PRO A 136 -20.20 4.36 0.71
N LEU A 137 -20.05 5.56 1.27
CA LEU A 137 -20.03 6.80 0.51
C LEU A 137 -18.75 6.94 -0.31
N PHE A 138 -17.58 6.61 0.25
CA PHE A 138 -16.35 6.57 -0.53
C PHE A 138 -16.41 5.58 -1.70
N LEU A 139 -17.04 4.41 -1.50
CA LEU A 139 -17.26 3.44 -2.58
C LEU A 139 -18.17 4.00 -3.68
N ARG A 140 -19.21 4.76 -3.31
CA ARG A 140 -20.04 5.49 -4.27
C ARG A 140 -19.22 6.51 -5.06
N LEU A 141 -18.35 7.26 -4.37
CA LEU A 141 -17.51 8.30 -4.98
C LEU A 141 -16.44 7.77 -5.96
N LEU A 142 -16.12 6.47 -5.93
CA LEU A 142 -15.31 5.84 -6.98
C LEU A 142 -15.96 5.92 -8.37
N HIS A 143 -17.27 6.15 -8.44
CA HIS A 143 -18.03 6.29 -9.68
C HIS A 143 -18.33 7.76 -10.02
N SER A 144 -17.73 8.71 -9.30
CA SER A 144 -17.91 10.14 -9.57
C SER A 144 -17.34 10.50 -10.96
N PRO A 145 -18.03 11.33 -11.75
CA PRO A 145 -17.47 11.85 -13.00
C PRO A 145 -16.34 12.87 -12.75
N HIS A 146 -16.17 13.33 -11.51
CA HIS A 146 -15.14 14.28 -11.11
C HIS A 146 -13.90 13.53 -10.62
N GLN A 147 -12.84 13.57 -11.43
CA GLN A 147 -11.61 12.82 -11.19
C GLN A 147 -11.01 13.11 -9.80
N ASN A 148 -10.90 14.38 -9.39
CA ASN A 148 -10.37 14.75 -8.09
C ASN A 148 -11.14 14.13 -6.91
N VAL A 149 -12.48 14.05 -6.99
CA VAL A 149 -13.32 13.40 -5.99
C VAL A 149 -13.05 11.90 -5.94
N CYS A 150 -12.98 11.26 -7.11
CA CYS A 150 -12.67 9.84 -7.24
C CYS A 150 -11.28 9.50 -6.66
N GLU A 151 -10.24 10.26 -7.04
CA GLU A 151 -8.88 10.07 -6.54
C GLU A 151 -8.80 10.22 -5.02
N GLN A 152 -9.49 11.23 -4.47
CA GLN A 152 -9.53 11.46 -3.03
C GLN A 152 -10.25 10.34 -2.28
N ALA A 153 -11.30 9.76 -2.86
CA ALA A 153 -12.00 8.59 -2.32
C ALA A 153 -11.10 7.35 -2.30
N VAL A 154 -10.32 7.10 -3.37
CA VAL A 154 -9.32 6.02 -3.39
C VAL A 154 -8.29 6.21 -2.28
N TRP A 155 -7.81 7.43 -2.05
CA TRP A 155 -6.87 7.72 -0.96
C TRP A 155 -7.50 7.42 0.41
N ALA A 156 -8.71 7.92 0.67
CA ALA A 156 -9.43 7.68 1.92
C ALA A 156 -9.57 6.19 2.22
N LEU A 157 -10.03 5.41 1.23
CA LEU A 157 -10.15 3.96 1.33
C LEU A 157 -8.80 3.30 1.58
N GLY A 158 -7.73 3.76 0.93
CA GLY A 158 -6.38 3.27 1.18
C GLY A 158 -5.96 3.39 2.65
N ASN A 159 -6.19 4.54 3.28
CA ASN A 159 -5.88 4.74 4.70
C ASN A 159 -6.72 3.82 5.62
N ILE A 160 -8.00 3.65 5.32
CA ILE A 160 -8.90 2.78 6.08
C ILE A 160 -8.48 1.32 5.93
N ILE A 161 -8.28 0.83 4.70
CA ILE A 161 -7.81 -0.54 4.42
C ILE A 161 -6.45 -0.79 5.09
N GLY A 162 -5.59 0.24 5.10
CA GLY A 162 -4.26 0.16 5.69
C GLY A 162 -4.23 0.08 7.21
N ASP A 163 -5.32 0.38 7.91
CA ASP A 163 -5.39 0.38 9.38
C ASP A 163 -5.29 -1.01 10.01
N GLY A 164 -5.76 -2.04 9.31
CA GLY A 164 -5.71 -3.41 9.82
C GLY A 164 -6.59 -4.37 9.03
N PRO A 165 -6.48 -5.69 9.30
CA PRO A 165 -7.20 -6.71 8.56
C PRO A 165 -8.72 -6.59 8.71
N GLN A 166 -9.24 -6.14 9.87
CA GLN A 166 -10.69 -5.94 10.06
C GLN A 166 -11.24 -4.82 9.16
N CYS A 167 -10.53 -3.69 9.07
CA CYS A 167 -10.91 -2.59 8.16
C CYS A 167 -10.78 -3.02 6.71
N ARG A 168 -9.68 -3.69 6.35
CA ARG A 168 -9.46 -4.26 5.02
C ARG A 168 -10.63 -5.16 4.61
N ASP A 169 -10.98 -6.13 5.44
CA ASP A 169 -12.02 -7.12 5.12
C ASP A 169 -13.42 -6.50 5.09
N TYR A 170 -13.69 -5.50 5.93
CA TYR A 170 -14.93 -4.71 5.86
C TYR A 170 -15.06 -4.01 4.50
N VAL A 171 -14.02 -3.30 4.07
CA VAL A 171 -14.03 -2.57 2.79
C VAL A 171 -14.08 -3.54 1.59
N ILE A 172 -13.43 -4.71 1.68
CA ILE A 172 -13.56 -5.80 0.71
C ILE A 172 -15.00 -6.31 0.65
N SER A 173 -15.64 -6.55 1.80
CA SER A 173 -17.01 -7.09 1.88
C SER A 173 -18.06 -6.18 1.23
N LEU A 174 -17.76 -4.89 1.12
CA LEU A 174 -18.59 -3.89 0.44
C LEU A 174 -18.29 -3.75 -1.07
N GLY A 175 -17.34 -4.52 -1.61
CA GLY A 175 -17.10 -4.61 -3.05
C GLY A 175 -16.10 -3.62 -3.62
N VAL A 176 -15.08 -3.19 -2.85
CA VAL A 176 -14.07 -2.22 -3.32
C VAL A 176 -13.22 -2.69 -4.50
N VAL A 177 -13.00 -4.01 -4.62
CA VAL A 177 -11.96 -4.58 -5.49
C VAL A 177 -12.24 -4.29 -6.95
N LYS A 178 -13.44 -4.64 -7.44
CA LYS A 178 -13.81 -4.45 -8.86
C LYS A 178 -13.76 -2.98 -9.31
N PRO A 179 -14.37 -2.01 -8.60
CA PRO A 179 -14.22 -0.59 -8.92
C PRO A 179 -12.76 -0.14 -8.94
N LEU A 180 -11.96 -0.54 -7.95
CA LEU A 180 -10.54 -0.17 -7.87
C LEU A 180 -9.73 -0.70 -9.07
N LEU A 181 -9.95 -1.96 -9.46
CA LEU A 181 -9.24 -2.58 -10.58
C LEU A 181 -9.65 -1.99 -11.94
N SER A 182 -10.88 -1.46 -12.06
CA SER A 182 -11.37 -0.84 -13.29
C SER A 182 -10.58 0.41 -13.71
N PHE A 183 -9.88 1.05 -12.77
CA PHE A 183 -9.02 2.21 -13.04
C PHE A 183 -7.74 1.85 -13.80
N ILE A 184 -7.29 0.59 -13.74
CA ILE A 184 -6.07 0.13 -14.40
C ILE A 184 -6.30 0.09 -15.91
N SER A 185 -5.95 1.18 -16.58
CA SER A 185 -6.14 1.38 -18.02
C SER A 185 -4.97 2.17 -18.61
N PRO A 186 -4.72 2.13 -19.93
CA PRO A 186 -3.62 2.90 -20.53
C PRO A 186 -3.78 4.42 -20.42
N SER A 187 -5.01 4.92 -20.20
CA SER A 187 -5.32 6.35 -20.13
C SER A 187 -5.28 6.94 -18.73
N ILE A 188 -5.08 6.12 -17.68
CA ILE A 188 -5.04 6.62 -16.31
C ILE A 188 -3.82 7.53 -16.08
N PRO A 189 -3.97 8.68 -15.41
CA PRO A 189 -2.82 9.48 -15.01
C PRO A 189 -1.89 8.71 -14.08
N ILE A 190 -0.58 8.84 -14.29
CA ILE A 190 0.44 8.09 -13.56
C ILE A 190 0.37 8.29 -12.05
N THR A 191 0.04 9.50 -11.61
CA THR A 191 -0.13 9.84 -10.19
C THR A 191 -1.30 9.09 -9.58
N PHE A 192 -2.41 8.97 -10.30
CA PHE A 192 -3.56 8.22 -9.85
C PHE A 192 -3.27 6.71 -9.82
N LEU A 193 -2.60 6.18 -10.86
CA LEU A 193 -2.22 4.77 -10.89
C LEU A 193 -1.32 4.39 -9.70
N ARG A 194 -0.35 5.23 -9.33
CA ARG A 194 0.47 5.03 -8.12
C ARG A 194 -0.38 4.94 -6.85
N ASN A 195 -1.45 5.74 -6.74
CA ASN A 195 -2.37 5.65 -5.60
C ASN A 195 -3.18 4.35 -5.64
N VAL A 196 -3.71 3.98 -6.81
CA VAL A 196 -4.43 2.70 -6.99
C VAL A 196 -3.54 1.51 -6.60
N THR A 197 -2.29 1.47 -7.06
CA THR A 197 -1.35 0.39 -6.72
C THR A 197 -1.00 0.37 -5.24
N TRP A 198 -0.87 1.53 -4.60
CA TRP A 198 -0.68 1.59 -3.15
C TRP A 198 -1.88 1.03 -2.38
N VAL A 199 -3.12 1.31 -2.79
CA VAL A 199 -4.30 0.71 -2.19
C VAL A 199 -4.32 -0.81 -2.39
N MET A 200 -3.91 -1.30 -3.57
CA MET A 200 -3.76 -2.74 -3.82
C MET A 200 -2.74 -3.39 -2.88
N VAL A 201 -1.63 -2.71 -2.54
CA VAL A 201 -0.71 -3.19 -1.50
C VAL A 201 -1.44 -3.33 -0.17
N ASN A 202 -2.22 -2.32 0.23
CA ASN A 202 -2.96 -2.35 1.50
C ASN A 202 -3.97 -3.50 1.54
N LEU A 203 -4.60 -3.84 0.41
CA LEU A 203 -5.48 -5.00 0.26
C LEU A 203 -4.75 -6.34 0.39
N CYS A 204 -3.48 -6.41 -0.01
CA CYS A 204 -2.68 -7.63 0.07
C CYS A 204 -1.98 -7.83 1.43
N ARG A 205 -1.86 -6.76 2.22
CA ARG A 205 -1.18 -6.76 3.53
C ARG A 205 -2.00 -7.42 4.64
N HIS A 206 -1.30 -7.68 5.74
CA HIS A 206 -1.77 -8.36 6.95
C HIS A 206 -2.07 -9.84 6.72
N LYS A 207 -1.49 -10.69 7.57
CA LYS A 207 -1.59 -12.16 7.45
C LYS A 207 -2.43 -12.83 8.52
N ASP A 208 -3.04 -12.05 9.40
CA ASP A 208 -3.86 -12.56 10.51
C ASP A 208 -5.17 -11.77 10.63
N PRO A 209 -6.21 -12.15 9.86
CA PRO A 209 -6.17 -13.11 8.74
C PRO A 209 -5.54 -12.52 7.45
N PRO A 210 -5.09 -13.36 6.49
CA PRO A 210 -4.80 -12.91 5.13
C PRO A 210 -6.08 -12.44 4.42
N PRO A 211 -5.99 -11.70 3.30
CA PRO A 211 -7.17 -11.34 2.52
C PRO A 211 -7.92 -12.58 2.02
N PRO A 212 -9.24 -12.50 1.78
CA PRO A 212 -10.03 -13.62 1.26
C PRO A 212 -9.46 -14.15 -0.07
N MET A 213 -9.55 -15.47 -0.29
CA MET A 213 -9.01 -16.11 -1.49
C MET A 213 -9.60 -15.53 -2.78
N GLU A 214 -10.90 -15.27 -2.81
CA GLU A 214 -11.57 -14.64 -3.96
C GLU A 214 -10.96 -13.27 -4.29
N THR A 215 -10.63 -12.47 -3.27
CA THR A 215 -9.94 -11.19 -3.45
C THR A 215 -8.55 -11.37 -4.06
N ILE A 216 -7.79 -12.39 -3.63
CA ILE A 216 -6.47 -12.68 -4.22
C ILE A 216 -6.62 -13.08 -5.69
N GLN A 217 -7.63 -13.90 -6.03
CA GLN A 217 -7.92 -14.29 -7.42
C GLN A 217 -8.27 -13.09 -8.31
N GLU A 218 -9.00 -12.10 -7.77
CA GLU A 218 -9.33 -10.88 -8.50
C GLU A 218 -8.12 -9.95 -8.68
N ILE A 219 -7.24 -9.83 -7.68
CA ILE A 219 -6.10 -8.91 -7.70
C ILE A 219 -4.93 -9.42 -8.57
N LEU A 220 -4.67 -10.74 -8.58
CA LEU A 220 -3.50 -11.30 -9.27
C LEU A 220 -3.39 -10.93 -10.76
N PRO A 221 -4.45 -11.00 -11.58
CA PRO A 221 -4.39 -10.57 -12.98
C PRO A 221 -3.95 -9.11 -13.14
N ALA A 222 -4.39 -8.22 -12.25
CA ALA A 222 -3.98 -6.82 -12.27
C ALA A 222 -2.50 -6.65 -11.91
N LEU A 223 -1.99 -7.39 -10.91
CA LEU A 223 -0.56 -7.39 -10.60
C LEU A 223 0.29 -7.93 -11.76
N CYS A 224 -0.22 -8.92 -12.52
CA CYS A 224 0.45 -9.42 -13.72
C CYS A 224 0.55 -8.36 -14.82
N VAL A 225 -0.41 -7.44 -14.92
CA VAL A 225 -0.30 -6.29 -15.83
C VAL A 225 0.73 -5.27 -15.30
N LEU A 226 0.65 -4.94 -14.01
CA LEU A 226 1.44 -3.87 -13.40
C LEU A 226 2.94 -4.19 -13.27
N ILE A 227 3.32 -5.48 -13.19
CA ILE A 227 4.73 -5.89 -13.09
C ILE A 227 5.55 -5.53 -14.34
N HIS A 228 4.88 -5.23 -15.46
CA HIS A 228 5.52 -4.79 -16.70
C HIS A 228 5.62 -3.27 -16.82
N HIS A 229 5.12 -2.52 -15.84
CA HIS A 229 5.14 -1.06 -15.87
C HIS A 229 6.56 -0.52 -15.67
N THR A 230 6.91 0.61 -16.28
CA THR A 230 8.29 1.18 -16.18
C THR A 230 8.46 2.14 -15.02
N ASP A 231 7.37 2.69 -14.48
CA ASP A 231 7.40 3.54 -13.29
C ASP A 231 7.84 2.76 -12.05
N VAL A 232 8.92 3.25 -11.42
CA VAL A 232 9.55 2.61 -10.27
C VAL A 232 8.62 2.52 -9.06
N ASN A 233 7.77 3.54 -8.81
CA ASN A 233 6.88 3.51 -7.65
C ASN A 233 5.79 2.45 -7.81
N ILE A 234 5.22 2.34 -9.02
CA ILE A 234 4.27 1.26 -9.36
C ILE A 234 4.94 -0.11 -9.24
N LEU A 235 6.14 -0.29 -9.78
CA LEU A 235 6.85 -1.57 -9.67
C LEU A 235 7.14 -1.95 -8.22
N VAL A 236 7.63 -1.00 -7.41
CA VAL A 236 7.89 -1.24 -5.99
C VAL A 236 6.61 -1.69 -5.28
N ASP A 237 5.51 -0.95 -5.43
CA ASP A 237 4.24 -1.29 -4.77
C ASP A 237 3.68 -2.63 -5.31
N THR A 238 3.73 -2.88 -6.61
CA THR A 238 3.29 -4.15 -7.23
C THR A 238 4.06 -5.34 -6.64
N VAL A 239 5.38 -5.24 -6.54
CA VAL A 239 6.22 -6.33 -6.02
C VAL A 239 6.05 -6.49 -4.51
N TRP A 240 5.81 -5.40 -3.76
CA TRP A 240 5.44 -5.50 -2.36
C TRP A 240 4.11 -6.22 -2.16
N ALA A 241 3.08 -5.93 -2.98
CA ALA A 241 1.81 -6.65 -2.95
C ALA A 241 2.02 -8.15 -3.13
N LEU A 242 2.81 -8.57 -4.14
CA LEU A 242 3.18 -9.97 -4.35
C LEU A 242 3.94 -10.57 -3.16
N SER A 243 4.81 -9.80 -2.52
CA SER A 243 5.55 -10.26 -1.34
C SER A 243 4.62 -10.55 -0.15
N TYR A 244 3.53 -9.78 0.02
CA TYR A 244 2.55 -10.04 1.07
C TYR A 244 1.69 -11.26 0.75
N LEU A 245 1.24 -11.41 -0.51
CA LEU A 245 0.49 -12.59 -0.95
C LEU A 245 1.29 -13.89 -0.78
N THR A 246 2.60 -13.84 -1.01
CA THR A 246 3.50 -15.01 -0.87
C THR A 246 3.89 -15.31 0.59
N ASP A 247 3.64 -14.42 1.56
CA ASP A 247 3.86 -14.65 3.01
C ASP A 247 2.62 -15.24 3.72
N ALA A 248 1.52 -15.50 2.98
CA ALA A 248 0.23 -15.90 3.55
C ALA A 248 0.03 -17.43 3.70
N GLY A 249 0.88 -18.25 3.07
CA GLY A 249 0.81 -19.71 3.14
C GLY A 249 1.07 -20.40 1.80
N ASN A 250 1.21 -21.73 1.82
CA ASN A 250 1.53 -22.51 0.61
C ASN A 250 0.42 -22.42 -0.46
N GLU A 251 -0.84 -22.28 -0.06
CA GLU A 251 -1.96 -22.14 -0.99
C GLU A 251 -1.88 -20.81 -1.74
N GLN A 252 -1.61 -19.71 -1.04
CA GLN A 252 -1.43 -18.39 -1.66
C GLN A 252 -0.15 -18.33 -2.50
N ILE A 253 0.93 -18.98 -2.07
CA ILE A 253 2.12 -19.18 -2.92
C ILE A 253 1.73 -19.88 -4.23
N GLN A 254 0.89 -20.93 -4.15
CA GLN A 254 0.43 -21.64 -5.34
C GLN A 254 -0.40 -20.74 -6.26
N MET A 255 -1.30 -19.93 -5.72
CA MET A 255 -2.06 -18.97 -6.53
C MET A 255 -1.16 -17.96 -7.26
N VAL A 256 -0.12 -17.47 -6.61
CA VAL A 256 0.86 -16.57 -7.22
C VAL A 256 1.64 -17.30 -8.33
N ILE A 257 2.03 -18.55 -8.12
CA ILE A 257 2.67 -19.38 -9.15
C ILE A 257 1.72 -19.60 -10.35
N ASP A 258 0.48 -19.99 -10.08
CA ASP A 258 -0.53 -20.32 -11.09
C ASP A 258 -0.94 -19.09 -11.92
N SER A 259 -0.77 -17.88 -11.39
CA SER A 259 -0.95 -16.64 -12.15
C SER A 259 0.07 -16.46 -13.27
N GLY A 260 1.18 -17.21 -13.27
CA GLY A 260 2.24 -17.13 -14.26
C GLY A 260 3.20 -15.95 -14.06
N ILE A 261 3.16 -15.26 -12.92
CA ILE A 261 3.93 -14.02 -12.69
C ILE A 261 5.41 -14.26 -12.34
N VAL A 262 5.79 -15.46 -11.90
CA VAL A 262 7.15 -15.76 -11.39
C VAL A 262 8.27 -15.47 -12.41
N PRO A 263 8.15 -15.84 -13.71
CA PRO A 263 9.15 -15.50 -14.72
C PRO A 263 9.35 -13.99 -14.94
N HIS A 264 8.38 -13.16 -14.56
CA HIS A 264 8.47 -11.70 -14.63
C HIS A 264 9.00 -11.09 -13.34
N LEU A 265 8.79 -11.77 -12.21
CA LEU A 265 9.29 -11.36 -10.89
C LEU A 265 10.79 -11.63 -10.72
N VAL A 266 11.29 -12.79 -11.17
CA VAL A 266 12.69 -13.19 -10.95
C VAL A 266 13.72 -12.22 -11.57
N PRO A 267 13.55 -11.74 -12.81
CA PRO A 267 14.48 -10.77 -13.40
C PRO A 267 14.61 -9.45 -12.60
N LEU A 268 13.59 -9.08 -11.80
CA LEU A 268 13.61 -7.87 -10.98
C LEU A 268 14.65 -7.94 -9.84
N LEU A 269 15.22 -9.12 -9.55
CA LEU A 269 16.38 -9.27 -8.67
C LEU A 269 17.61 -8.48 -9.15
N SER A 270 17.72 -8.23 -10.46
CA SER A 270 18.78 -7.43 -11.07
C SER A 270 18.33 -6.05 -11.54
N HIS A 271 17.16 -5.57 -11.08
CA HIS A 271 16.69 -4.23 -11.41
C HIS A 271 17.67 -3.16 -10.88
N GLN A 272 17.81 -2.02 -11.58
CA GLN A 272 18.75 -0.96 -11.18
C GLN A 272 18.35 -0.30 -9.84
N GLU A 273 17.03 -0.23 -9.59
CA GLU A 273 16.49 0.35 -8.36
C GLU A 273 16.50 -0.65 -7.21
N VAL A 274 17.30 -0.36 -6.18
CA VAL A 274 17.46 -1.21 -4.99
C VAL A 274 16.15 -1.48 -4.25
N LYS A 275 15.18 -0.55 -4.32
CA LYS A 275 13.85 -0.74 -3.72
C LYS A 275 13.08 -1.86 -4.43
N VAL A 276 13.15 -1.93 -5.75
CA VAL A 276 12.54 -3.01 -6.56
C VAL A 276 13.25 -4.32 -6.27
N GLN A 277 14.59 -4.32 -6.26
CA GLN A 277 15.37 -5.53 -5.94
C GLN A 277 15.04 -6.11 -4.56
N THR A 278 14.93 -5.25 -3.54
CA THR A 278 14.60 -5.68 -2.17
C THR A 278 13.20 -6.29 -2.10
N ALA A 279 12.21 -5.64 -2.74
CA ALA A 279 10.86 -6.17 -2.79
C ALA A 279 10.81 -7.51 -3.55
N ALA A 280 11.54 -7.61 -4.68
CA ALA A 280 11.59 -8.82 -5.50
C ALA A 280 12.23 -9.97 -4.73
N LEU A 281 13.37 -9.71 -4.08
CA LEU A 281 14.08 -10.68 -3.23
C LEU A 281 13.19 -11.18 -2.09
N ARG A 282 12.39 -10.30 -1.50
CA ARG A 282 11.40 -10.67 -0.49
C ARG A 282 10.34 -11.61 -1.06
N ALA A 283 9.73 -11.25 -2.19
CA ALA A 283 8.66 -12.03 -2.81
C ALA A 283 9.14 -13.43 -3.26
N VAL A 284 10.26 -13.52 -3.99
CA VAL A 284 10.81 -14.82 -4.40
C VAL A 284 11.34 -15.63 -3.21
N GLY A 285 11.88 -14.95 -2.19
CA GLY A 285 12.29 -15.57 -0.93
C GLY A 285 11.14 -16.20 -0.18
N ASN A 286 9.96 -15.57 -0.19
CA ASN A 286 8.76 -16.13 0.41
C ASN A 286 8.26 -17.36 -0.38
N ILE A 287 8.28 -17.33 -1.72
CA ILE A 287 7.88 -18.47 -2.56
C ILE A 287 8.71 -19.72 -2.23
N VAL A 288 10.03 -19.58 -2.10
CA VAL A 288 10.93 -20.72 -1.83
C VAL A 288 10.87 -21.23 -0.39
N THR A 289 10.05 -20.63 0.47
CA THR A 289 9.71 -21.22 1.77
C THR A 289 8.69 -22.37 1.66
N GLY A 290 8.01 -22.46 0.50
CA GLY A 290 7.00 -23.46 0.20
C GLY A 290 7.55 -24.87 -0.02
N THR A 291 6.84 -25.66 -0.82
CA THR A 291 7.25 -27.03 -1.16
C THR A 291 8.46 -27.05 -2.10
N ASP A 292 9.04 -28.23 -2.30
CA ASP A 292 10.13 -28.40 -3.26
C ASP A 292 9.65 -28.10 -4.69
N GLU A 293 8.42 -28.46 -5.04
CA GLU A 293 7.82 -28.15 -6.35
C GLU A 293 7.67 -26.64 -6.55
N GLN A 294 7.16 -25.93 -5.54
CA GLN A 294 7.01 -24.47 -5.58
C GLN A 294 8.37 -23.77 -5.67
N THR A 295 9.36 -24.28 -4.94
CA THR A 295 10.75 -23.82 -5.01
C THR A 295 11.34 -24.04 -6.40
N GLN A 296 11.05 -25.17 -7.04
CA GLN A 296 11.55 -25.51 -8.37
C GLN A 296 11.06 -24.54 -9.44
N VAL A 297 9.84 -23.98 -9.32
CA VAL A 297 9.34 -22.95 -10.25
C VAL A 297 10.26 -21.73 -10.29
N VAL A 298 10.73 -21.27 -9.13
CA VAL A 298 11.66 -20.13 -9.04
C VAL A 298 13.02 -20.47 -9.63
N LEU A 299 13.54 -21.67 -9.34
CA LEU A 299 14.82 -22.13 -9.90
C LEU A 299 14.78 -22.29 -11.42
N ASN A 300 13.65 -22.73 -11.98
CA ASN A 300 13.45 -22.85 -13.43
C ASN A 300 13.47 -21.49 -14.15
N CYS A 301 13.33 -20.38 -13.42
CA CYS A 301 13.46 -19.02 -13.94
C CYS A 301 14.90 -18.48 -13.83
N ASP A 302 15.89 -19.35 -13.65
CA ASP A 302 17.32 -19.00 -13.50
C ASP A 302 17.60 -18.05 -12.32
N ALA A 303 16.80 -18.14 -11.25
CA ALA A 303 16.91 -17.21 -10.12
C ALA A 303 18.33 -17.14 -9.53
N LEU A 304 19.06 -18.27 -9.51
CA LEU A 304 20.40 -18.36 -8.90
C LEU A 304 21.46 -17.53 -9.63
N SER A 305 21.33 -17.27 -10.93
CA SER A 305 22.31 -16.47 -11.69
C SER A 305 22.36 -15.01 -11.25
N HIS A 306 21.30 -14.52 -10.60
CA HIS A 306 21.21 -13.16 -10.05
C HIS A 306 21.92 -13.00 -8.69
N PHE A 307 22.23 -14.10 -8.00
CA PHE A 307 22.70 -14.06 -6.61
C PHE A 307 24.14 -13.58 -6.40
N PRO A 308 25.10 -13.70 -7.34
CA PRO A 308 26.43 -13.16 -7.12
C PRO A 308 26.41 -11.66 -6.78
N ALA A 309 25.63 -10.86 -7.52
CA ALA A 309 25.50 -9.42 -7.29
C ALA A 309 24.80 -9.11 -5.95
N LEU A 310 23.86 -9.94 -5.51
CA LEU A 310 23.14 -9.79 -4.24
C LEU A 310 24.02 -10.19 -3.04
N LEU A 311 24.84 -11.21 -3.18
CA LEU A 311 25.75 -11.70 -2.14
C LEU A 311 26.95 -10.78 -1.94
N THR A 312 27.41 -10.07 -2.98
CA THR A 312 28.46 -9.04 -2.87
C THR A 312 27.93 -7.62 -2.70
N HIS A 313 26.62 -7.45 -2.53
CA HIS A 313 26.00 -6.13 -2.44
C HIS A 313 26.53 -5.34 -1.23
N PRO A 314 26.78 -4.01 -1.33
CA PRO A 314 27.33 -3.21 -0.22
C PRO A 314 26.41 -3.08 0.99
N LYS A 315 25.11 -3.35 0.83
CA LYS A 315 24.14 -3.34 1.94
C LYS A 315 24.00 -4.74 2.53
N GLU A 316 24.45 -4.91 3.77
CA GLU A 316 24.36 -6.15 4.55
C GLU A 316 22.94 -6.73 4.62
N LYS A 317 21.91 -5.87 4.66
CA LYS A 317 20.51 -6.32 4.67
C LYS A 317 20.15 -7.14 3.42
N ILE A 318 20.68 -6.78 2.25
CA ILE A 318 20.46 -7.52 1.01
C ILE A 318 21.23 -8.83 1.04
N ASN A 319 22.48 -8.84 1.53
CA ASN A 319 23.24 -10.09 1.67
C ASN A 319 22.52 -11.06 2.61
N LYS A 320 21.99 -10.57 3.74
CA LYS A 320 21.21 -11.36 4.70
C LYS A 320 19.96 -11.97 4.07
N GLU A 321 19.23 -11.21 3.26
CA GLU A 321 18.04 -11.72 2.57
C GLU A 321 18.40 -12.71 1.45
N ALA A 322 19.51 -12.49 0.74
CA ALA A 322 20.00 -13.40 -0.28
C ALA A 322 20.45 -14.74 0.33
N VAL A 323 21.18 -14.71 1.44
CA VAL A 323 21.57 -15.92 2.17
C VAL A 323 20.34 -16.61 2.77
N TRP A 324 19.35 -15.85 3.27
CA TRP A 324 18.08 -16.42 3.73
C TRP A 324 17.36 -17.18 2.61
N PHE A 325 17.24 -16.60 1.41
CA PHE A 325 16.71 -17.28 0.23
C PHE A 325 17.48 -18.58 -0.04
N LEU A 326 18.81 -18.53 -0.12
CA LEU A 326 19.64 -19.71 -0.42
C LEU A 326 19.55 -20.80 0.66
N SER A 327 19.33 -20.41 1.92
CA SER A 327 19.09 -21.35 3.02
C SER A 327 17.78 -22.13 2.87
N ASN A 328 16.77 -21.53 2.22
CA ASN A 328 15.51 -22.21 1.92
C ASN A 328 15.66 -23.15 0.73
N ILE A 329 16.42 -22.75 -0.31
CA ILE A 329 16.76 -23.62 -1.44
C ILE A 329 17.51 -24.87 -0.97
N THR A 330 18.58 -24.68 -0.19
CA THR A 330 19.43 -25.79 0.30
C THR A 330 18.75 -26.67 1.35
N ALA A 331 17.59 -26.25 1.87
CA ALA A 331 16.73 -27.10 2.71
C ALA A 331 15.82 -28.04 1.90
N GLY A 332 15.90 -28.00 0.57
CA GLY A 332 15.13 -28.86 -0.34
C GLY A 332 15.83 -30.17 -0.69
N ASN A 333 15.43 -30.76 -1.82
CA ASN A 333 16.00 -32.01 -2.32
C ASN A 333 17.44 -31.86 -2.86
N GLN A 334 18.06 -33.01 -3.18
CA GLN A 334 19.45 -33.06 -3.64
C GLN A 334 19.68 -32.30 -4.95
N GLN A 335 18.71 -32.28 -5.86
CA GLN A 335 18.81 -31.54 -7.11
C GLN A 335 18.85 -30.03 -6.85
N GLN A 336 18.04 -29.54 -5.90
CA GLN A 336 18.02 -28.12 -5.51
C GLN A 336 19.31 -27.70 -4.80
N VAL A 337 19.86 -28.55 -3.93
CA VAL A 337 21.19 -28.33 -3.34
C VAL A 337 22.26 -28.29 -4.42
N GLN A 338 22.24 -29.24 -5.36
CA GLN A 338 23.19 -29.30 -6.46
C GLN A 338 23.12 -28.04 -7.35
N ALA A 339 21.93 -27.51 -7.61
CA ALA A 339 21.77 -26.27 -8.37
C ALA A 339 22.51 -25.07 -7.74
N VAL A 340 22.55 -24.97 -6.40
CA VAL A 340 23.31 -23.92 -5.68
C VAL A 340 24.82 -24.12 -5.82
N ILE A 341 25.27 -25.38 -5.86
CA ILE A 341 26.67 -25.74 -6.10
C ILE A 341 27.06 -25.38 -7.55
N ASP A 342 26.24 -25.78 -8.52
CA ASP A 342 26.47 -25.54 -9.95
C ASP A 342 26.48 -24.04 -10.29
N ALA A 343 25.70 -23.24 -9.57
CA ALA A 343 25.72 -21.78 -9.65
C ALA A 343 26.94 -21.12 -8.98
N ASN A 344 27.89 -21.88 -8.45
CA ASN A 344 29.11 -21.41 -7.77
C ASN A 344 28.84 -20.47 -6.57
N LEU A 345 27.72 -20.64 -5.86
CA LEU A 345 27.34 -19.76 -4.76
C LEU A 345 27.97 -20.18 -3.41
N VAL A 346 28.41 -21.43 -3.28
CA VAL A 346 28.97 -21.95 -2.02
C VAL A 346 30.20 -21.17 -1.52
N PRO A 347 31.22 -20.84 -2.35
CA PRO A 347 32.36 -20.04 -1.88
C PRO A 347 31.94 -18.65 -1.37
N MET A 348 30.93 -18.04 -2.00
CA MET A 348 30.41 -16.73 -1.60
C MET A 348 29.68 -16.79 -0.27
N ILE A 349 28.91 -17.86 -0.03
CA ILE A 349 28.24 -18.11 1.24
C ILE A 349 29.28 -18.31 2.36
N ILE A 350 30.33 -19.11 2.11
CA ILE A 350 31.42 -19.33 3.08
C ILE A 350 32.10 -18.00 3.42
N HIS A 351 32.41 -17.17 2.42
CA HIS A 351 32.99 -15.85 2.66
C HIS A 351 32.12 -14.94 3.54
N LEU A 352 30.79 -15.01 3.41
CA LEU A 352 29.86 -14.26 4.26
C LEU A 352 29.70 -14.88 5.66
N LEU A 353 30.01 -16.17 5.84
CA LEU A 353 29.97 -16.84 7.14
C LEU A 353 31.16 -16.46 8.03
N ASP A 354 32.30 -16.14 7.42
CA ASP A 354 33.54 -15.76 8.10
C ASP A 354 33.59 -14.25 8.47
N LYS A 355 32.60 -13.46 8.03
CA LYS A 355 32.41 -12.06 8.42
C LYS A 355 31.52 -11.95 9.66
#